data_AF-A0A9X3AKG4-F1
#
_entry.id   AF-A0A9X3AKG4-F1
#
_cell.length_a   1.000
_cell.length_b   1.000
_cell.length_c   1.000
_cell.angle_alpha   90.00
_cell.angle_beta   90.00
_cell.angle_gamma   90.00
#
_symmetry.space_group_name_H-M   'P 1'
#
loop_
_entity.id
_entity.type
_entity.pdbx_description
1 polymer ?
#
loop_
_entity_poly.entity_id
_entity_poly.type
_entity_poly.pdbx_seq_one_letter_code
_entity_poly.pdbx_strand_id
1 'polypeptide(L)'
;MTDLPHPTLIELAAILAEANDRDHCLQLLEKTGLNSQSAECWADYMPLAFARAAYRFQFSGPYPLDQARAERGLLPLLEDEVYQQAWFWACDCGAMDSITSAQFNTIVRLSPELEFIRAHLA
;
A
#
# COMPACT_ATOMS: atom_id res chain seq x y z
N MET A 1 -4.71 1.19 -31.06
CA MET A 1 -4.94 1.10 -29.61
C MET A 1 -4.55 2.44 -29.04
N THR A 2 -5.50 3.18 -28.48
CA THR A 2 -5.20 4.39 -27.71
C THR A 2 -4.55 3.94 -26.41
N ASP A 3 -3.29 4.28 -26.19
CA ASP A 3 -2.67 4.18 -24.87
C ASP A 3 -3.52 5.01 -23.91
N LEU A 4 -4.24 4.34 -23.03
CA LEU A 4 -4.84 5.00 -21.88
C LEU A 4 -3.67 5.50 -21.02
N PRO A 5 -3.70 6.75 -20.53
CA PRO A 5 -2.65 7.25 -19.67
C PRO A 5 -2.54 6.36 -18.42
N HIS A 6 -1.32 5.96 -18.06
CA HIS A 6 -1.08 5.28 -16.80
C HIS A 6 -1.52 6.20 -15.64
N PRO A 7 -2.27 5.68 -14.65
CA PRO A 7 -2.70 6.49 -13.52
C PRO A 7 -1.49 6.99 -12.73
N THR A 8 -1.57 8.23 -12.28
CA THR A 8 -0.60 8.85 -11.37
C THR A 8 -0.71 8.25 -9.97
N LEU A 9 0.32 8.42 -9.13
CA LEU A 9 0.30 7.98 -7.73
C LEU A 9 -0.83 8.65 -6.92
N ILE A 10 -1.20 9.88 -7.28
CA ILE A 10 -2.31 10.61 -6.68
C ILE A 10 -3.64 9.93 -7.02
N GLU A 11 -3.85 9.58 -8.29
CA GLU A 11 -5.07 8.89 -8.75
C GLU A 11 -5.18 7.49 -8.14
N LEU A 12 -4.07 6.76 -8.08
CA LEU A 12 -4.00 5.46 -7.40
C LEU A 12 -4.40 5.60 -5.93
N ALA A 13 -3.80 6.54 -5.19
CA ALA A 13 -4.14 6.75 -3.78
C ALA A 13 -5.60 7.19 -3.58
N ALA A 14 -6.16 7.99 -4.50
CA ALA A 14 -7.57 8.36 -4.47
C ALA A 14 -8.49 7.15 -4.65
N ILE A 15 -8.20 6.29 -5.63
CA ILE A 15 -8.95 5.04 -5.87
C ILE A 15 -8.91 4.14 -4.64
N LEU A 16 -7.72 3.94 -4.06
CA LEU A 16 -7.57 3.10 -2.86
C LEU A 16 -8.31 3.68 -1.65
N ALA A 17 -8.42 5.00 -1.54
CA ALA A 17 -9.14 5.64 -0.46
C ALA A 17 -10.67 5.57 -0.60
N GLU A 18 -11.18 5.24 -1.78
CA GLU A 18 -12.60 4.99 -2.06
C GLU A 18 -12.96 3.51 -1.95
N ALA A 19 -11.96 2.62 -1.92
CA ALA A 19 -12.17 1.19 -1.84
C ALA A 19 -12.64 0.75 -0.43
N ASN A 20 -13.54 -0.22 -0.39
CA ASN A 20 -14.07 -0.80 0.85
C ASN A 20 -13.22 -1.99 1.31
N ASP A 21 -12.73 -2.75 0.34
CA ASP A 21 -11.92 -3.93 0.50
C ASP A 21 -10.99 -4.07 -0.73
N ARG A 22 -10.12 -5.08 -0.70
CA ARG A 22 -9.14 -5.34 -1.75
C ARG A 22 -9.79 -5.66 -3.09
N ASP A 23 -10.88 -6.40 -3.11
CA ASP A 23 -11.55 -6.80 -4.36
C ASP A 23 -12.20 -5.59 -5.03
N HIS A 24 -12.81 -4.71 -4.23
CA HIS A 24 -13.31 -3.43 -4.71
C HIS A 24 -12.17 -2.55 -5.26
N CYS A 25 -11.02 -2.51 -4.58
CA CYS A 25 -9.84 -1.80 -5.07
C CYS A 25 -9.39 -2.30 -6.44
N LEU A 26 -9.29 -3.62 -6.63
CA LEU A 26 -8.92 -4.21 -7.93
C LEU A 26 -9.89 -3.80 -9.03
N GLN A 27 -11.20 -3.91 -8.78
CA GLN A 27 -12.22 -3.50 -9.76
C GLN A 27 -12.13 -2.03 -10.15
N LEU A 28 -11.70 -1.15 -9.24
CA LEU A 28 -11.50 0.27 -9.53
C LEU A 28 -10.20 0.52 -10.30
N LEU A 29 -9.11 -0.17 -9.94
CA LEU A 29 -7.82 -0.06 -10.63
C LEU A 29 -7.88 -0.61 -12.07
N GLU A 30 -8.62 -1.67 -12.32
CA GLU A 30 -8.80 -2.21 -13.69
C GLU A 30 -9.50 -1.21 -14.63
N LYS A 31 -10.30 -0.29 -14.09
CA LYS A 31 -10.96 0.78 -14.87
C LYS A 31 -10.00 1.88 -15.31
N THR A 32 -8.79 1.96 -14.75
CA THR A 32 -7.80 2.98 -15.12
C THR A 32 -6.95 2.56 -16.33
N GLY A 33 -7.21 1.40 -16.93
CA GLY A 33 -6.40 0.87 -18.04
C GLY A 33 -5.11 0.19 -17.61
N LEU A 34 -4.90 -0.04 -16.30
CA LEU A 34 -3.85 -0.94 -15.83
C LEU A 34 -4.15 -2.38 -16.27
N ASN A 35 -3.10 -3.13 -16.61
CA ASN A 35 -3.25 -4.58 -16.74
C ASN A 35 -3.47 -5.21 -15.35
N SER A 36 -4.07 -6.40 -15.31
CA SER A 36 -4.44 -7.08 -14.06
C SER A 36 -3.25 -7.25 -13.11
N GLN A 37 -2.07 -7.59 -13.62
CA GLN A 37 -0.87 -7.72 -12.80
C GLN A 37 -0.47 -6.40 -12.12
N SER A 38 -0.54 -5.29 -12.83
CA SER A 38 -0.21 -3.97 -12.28
C SER A 38 -1.26 -3.51 -11.28
N ALA A 39 -2.54 -3.77 -11.56
CA ALA A 39 -3.63 -3.49 -10.63
C ALA A 39 -3.46 -4.29 -9.33
N GLU A 40 -3.13 -5.57 -9.42
CA GLU A 40 -2.79 -6.42 -8.27
C GLU A 40 -1.61 -5.87 -7.47
N CYS A 41 -0.50 -5.54 -8.13
CA CYS A 41 0.66 -4.96 -7.47
C CYS A 41 0.30 -3.67 -6.71
N TRP A 42 -0.46 -2.76 -7.32
CA TRP A 42 -0.84 -1.50 -6.66
C TRP A 42 -1.84 -1.70 -5.51
N ALA A 43 -2.80 -2.62 -5.68
CA ALA A 43 -3.76 -2.97 -4.64
C ALA A 43 -3.07 -3.59 -3.41
N ASP A 44 -1.94 -4.28 -3.58
CA ASP A 44 -1.20 -4.90 -2.47
C ASP A 44 -0.15 -3.96 -1.88
N TYR A 45 0.66 -3.31 -2.71
CA TYR A 45 1.82 -2.57 -2.25
C TYR A 45 1.52 -1.17 -1.73
N MET A 46 0.52 -0.48 -2.28
CA MET A 46 0.20 0.86 -1.78
C MET A 46 -0.40 0.85 -0.37
N PRO A 47 -1.37 -0.01 -0.01
CA PRO A 47 -1.81 -0.15 1.38
C PRO A 47 -0.68 -0.52 2.33
N LEU A 48 0.17 -1.44 1.90
CA LEU A 48 1.32 -1.90 2.66
C LEU A 48 2.30 -0.75 2.96
N ALA A 49 2.67 0.01 1.93
CA ALA A 49 3.53 1.18 2.05
C ALA A 49 2.93 2.25 2.98
N PHE A 50 1.62 2.54 2.83
CA PHE A 50 0.93 3.51 3.67
C PHE A 50 0.88 3.06 5.14
N ALA A 51 0.59 1.80 5.41
CA ALA A 51 0.58 1.26 6.77
C ALA A 51 1.96 1.36 7.42
N ARG A 52 2.99 0.90 6.72
CA ARG A 52 4.36 1.00 7.22
C ARG A 52 4.78 2.47 7.44
N ALA A 53 4.39 3.40 6.56
CA ALA A 53 4.73 4.81 6.69
C ALA A 53 4.04 5.43 7.91
N ALA A 54 2.77 5.11 8.11
CA ALA A 54 1.95 5.53 9.24
C ALA A 54 2.51 5.09 10.60
N TYR A 55 2.94 3.83 10.70
CA TYR A 55 3.37 3.23 11.98
C TYR A 55 4.89 3.21 12.16
N ARG A 56 5.68 3.81 11.25
CA ARG A 56 7.15 3.72 11.25
C ARG A 56 7.84 4.13 12.56
N PHE A 57 7.25 5.04 13.31
CA PHE A 57 7.80 5.51 14.59
C PHE A 57 7.23 4.79 15.81
N GLN A 58 6.15 4.04 15.62
CA GLN A 58 5.48 3.28 16.67
C GLN A 58 5.97 1.83 16.68
N PHE A 59 6.52 1.34 15.57
CA PHE A 59 6.99 -0.01 15.41
C PHE A 59 8.52 -0.11 15.57
N SER A 60 9.00 -0.80 16.60
CA SER A 60 10.42 -1.05 16.84
C SER A 60 10.79 -2.49 16.50
N GLY A 61 11.19 -2.75 15.26
CA GLY A 61 11.59 -4.08 14.80
C GLY A 61 11.45 -4.28 13.29
N PRO A 62 11.77 -5.48 12.78
CA PRO A 62 11.46 -5.85 11.40
C PRO A 62 9.94 -5.96 11.20
N TYR A 63 9.41 -5.41 10.10
CA TYR A 63 7.98 -5.50 9.83
C TYR A 63 7.53 -6.95 9.67
N PRO A 64 6.31 -7.32 10.11
CA PRO A 64 5.88 -8.72 10.15
C PRO A 64 5.99 -9.46 8.81
N LEU A 65 5.66 -8.84 7.66
CA LEU A 65 5.83 -9.54 6.37
C LEU A 65 7.27 -9.55 5.89
N ASP A 66 8.18 -8.70 6.38
CA ASP A 66 9.59 -8.80 5.99
C ASP A 66 10.18 -10.13 6.47
N GLN A 67 9.83 -10.53 7.70
CA GLN A 67 10.22 -11.84 8.22
C GLN A 67 9.56 -12.98 7.42
N ALA A 68 8.23 -12.93 7.22
CA ALA A 68 7.52 -13.98 6.49
C ALA A 68 7.99 -14.11 5.02
N ARG A 69 8.41 -13.01 4.39
CA ARG A 69 9.01 -13.01 3.05
C ARG A 69 10.39 -13.63 3.06
N ALA A 70 11.24 -13.25 4.02
CA ALA A 70 12.57 -13.82 4.16
C ALA A 70 12.53 -15.34 4.40
N GLU A 71 11.60 -15.82 5.23
CA GLU A 71 11.38 -17.26 5.48
C GLU A 71 10.94 -18.03 4.21
N ARG A 72 10.33 -17.34 3.24
CA ARG A 72 9.93 -17.89 1.94
C ARG A 72 10.99 -17.68 0.84
N GLY A 73 12.15 -17.11 1.17
CA GLY A 73 13.20 -16.79 0.19
C GLY A 73 12.80 -15.70 -0.82
N LEU A 74 11.81 -14.86 -0.47
CA LEU A 74 11.39 -13.74 -1.31
C LEU A 74 12.30 -12.53 -1.08
N LEU A 75 12.52 -11.73 -2.13
CA LEU A 75 13.32 -10.51 -2.04
C LEU A 75 12.68 -9.51 -1.05
N PRO A 76 13.50 -8.69 -0.36
CA PRO A 76 13.00 -7.58 0.45
C PRO A 76 12.05 -6.69 -0.35
N LEU A 77 10.98 -6.21 0.27
CA LEU A 77 10.04 -5.28 -0.40
C LEU A 77 10.73 -4.00 -0.87
N LEU A 78 11.75 -3.56 -0.13
CA LEU A 78 12.57 -2.42 -0.50
C LEU A 78 13.37 -2.63 -1.80
N GLU A 79 13.41 -3.83 -2.38
CA GLU A 79 14.01 -4.07 -3.70
C GLU A 79 12.98 -4.07 -4.84
N ASP A 80 11.68 -4.01 -4.52
CA ASP A 80 10.60 -3.94 -5.51
C ASP A 80 10.31 -2.47 -5.89
N GLU A 81 10.44 -2.15 -7.18
CA GLU A 81 10.31 -0.77 -7.69
C GLU A 81 8.92 -0.17 -7.47
N VAL A 82 7.85 -0.97 -7.56
CA VAL A 82 6.48 -0.51 -7.35
C VAL A 82 6.26 -0.20 -5.87
N TYR A 83 6.73 -1.10 -5.01
CA TYR A 83 6.70 -0.86 -3.57
C TYR A 83 7.52 0.38 -3.17
N GLN A 84 8.73 0.56 -3.72
CA GLN A 84 9.54 1.75 -3.43
C GLN A 84 8.81 3.04 -3.81
N GLN A 85 8.17 3.08 -4.98
CA GLN A 85 7.38 4.24 -5.41
C GLN A 85 6.23 4.54 -4.44
N ALA A 86 5.48 3.50 -4.05
CA ALA A 86 4.41 3.62 -3.07
C ALA A 86 4.92 4.10 -1.70
N TRP A 87 6.06 3.58 -1.26
CA TRP A 87 6.70 3.93 0.01
C TRP A 87 7.17 5.38 0.05
N PHE A 88 7.89 5.82 -0.98
CA PHE A 88 8.34 7.21 -1.08
C PHE A 88 7.16 8.17 -1.10
N TRP A 89 6.12 7.86 -1.89
CA TRP A 89 4.92 8.68 -1.93
C TRP A 89 4.18 8.72 -0.60
N ALA A 90 3.99 7.58 0.07
CA ALA A 90 3.38 7.52 1.39
C ALA A 90 4.13 8.40 2.41
N CYS A 91 5.47 8.43 2.34
CA CYS A 91 6.28 9.30 3.18
C CYS A 91 6.13 10.80 2.80
N ASP A 92 6.06 11.12 1.51
CA ASP A 92 5.99 12.50 1.00
C ASP A 92 4.62 13.15 1.26
N CYS A 93 3.53 12.42 1.04
CA CYS A 93 2.17 12.90 1.26
C CYS A 93 1.74 12.95 2.74
N GLY A 94 2.67 12.67 3.68
CA GLY A 94 2.39 12.73 5.11
C GLY A 94 1.50 11.60 5.62
N ALA A 95 1.53 10.40 5.02
CA ALA A 95 0.82 9.24 5.55
C ALA A 95 1.26 8.89 6.99
N MET A 96 2.40 9.43 7.46
CA MET A 96 2.79 9.43 8.87
C MET A 96 1.70 9.97 9.82
N ASP A 97 0.85 10.89 9.36
CA ASP A 97 -0.23 11.49 10.15
C ASP A 97 -1.58 10.77 9.94
N SER A 98 -1.58 9.61 9.27
CA SER A 98 -2.77 8.89 8.76
C SER A 98 -3.86 8.56 9.79
N ILE A 99 -3.56 8.57 11.08
CA ILE A 99 -4.57 8.41 12.14
C ILE A 99 -5.61 9.54 12.07
N THR A 100 -5.24 10.72 11.55
CA THR A 100 -6.09 11.90 11.47
C THR A 100 -6.76 12.11 10.11
N SER A 101 -6.21 11.56 9.03
CA SER A 101 -6.77 11.68 7.67
C SER A 101 -7.65 10.49 7.34
N ALA A 102 -8.95 10.71 7.13
CA ALA A 102 -9.89 9.66 6.75
C ALA A 102 -9.44 8.92 5.48
N GLN A 103 -8.91 9.65 4.50
CA GLN A 103 -8.41 9.11 3.24
C GLN A 103 -7.27 8.10 3.48
N PHE A 104 -6.23 8.50 4.20
CA PHE A 104 -5.09 7.63 4.48
C PHE A 104 -5.45 6.48 5.41
N ASN A 105 -6.37 6.70 6.34
CA ASN A 105 -6.89 5.65 7.21
C ASN A 105 -7.55 4.53 6.39
N THR A 106 -8.32 4.86 5.35
CA THR A 106 -8.90 3.86 4.44
C THR A 106 -7.81 3.06 3.73
N ILE A 107 -6.83 3.74 3.14
CA ILE A 107 -5.71 3.06 2.45
C ILE A 107 -4.96 2.12 3.41
N VAL A 108 -4.64 2.59 4.62
CA VAL A 108 -3.95 1.80 5.66
C VAL A 108 -4.78 0.58 6.08
N ARG A 109 -6.11 0.70 6.13
CA ARG A 109 -7.03 -0.42 6.48
C ARG A 109 -7.05 -1.55 5.48
N LEU A 110 -6.70 -1.27 4.22
CA LEU A 110 -6.56 -2.29 3.18
C LEU A 110 -5.26 -3.09 3.34
N SER A 111 -4.33 -2.65 4.19
CA SER A 111 -3.04 -3.33 4.35
C SER A 111 -3.22 -4.69 5.02
N PRO A 112 -2.70 -5.78 4.43
CA PRO A 112 -2.71 -7.09 5.06
C PRO A 112 -1.82 -7.13 6.33
N GLU A 113 -0.96 -6.13 6.55
CA GLU A 113 -0.13 -6.05 7.76
C GLU A 113 -0.83 -5.41 8.96
N LEU A 114 -1.97 -4.74 8.76
CA LEU A 114 -2.50 -3.84 9.78
C LEU A 114 -2.81 -4.56 11.10
N GLU A 115 -3.37 -5.77 11.04
CA GLU A 115 -3.65 -6.57 12.23
C GLU A 115 -2.38 -6.94 12.99
N PHE A 116 -1.33 -7.34 12.27
CA PHE A 116 -0.04 -7.70 12.87
C PHE A 116 0.67 -6.49 13.47
N ILE A 117 0.66 -5.35 12.76
CA ILE A 117 1.22 -4.10 13.27
C ILE A 117 0.51 -3.73 14.57
N ARG A 118 -0.84 -3.74 14.60
CA ARG A 118 -1.62 -3.42 15.79
C ARG A 118 -1.36 -4.36 16.97
N ALA A 119 -1.21 -5.66 16.71
CA ALA A 119 -0.90 -6.64 17.75
C ALA A 119 0.48 -6.42 18.41
N HIS A 120 1.45 -5.85 17.67
CA HIS A 120 2.78 -5.52 18.20
C HIS A 120 2.82 -4.18 18.95
N LEU A 121 1.81 -3.32 18.79
CA LEU A 121 1.70 -2.03 19.48
C LEU A 121 0.96 -2.12 20.82
N ALA A 122 0.33 -3.25 21.12
CA ALA A 122 -0.45 -3.51 22.34
C ALA A 122 0.44 -4.10 23.45
#